data_AF-A0AAD8JAT5-F1
#
_entry.id   AF-A0AAD8JAT5-F1
#
_cell.length_a   1.000
_cell.length_b   1.000
_cell.length_c   1.000
_cell.angle_alpha   90.00
_cell.angle_beta   90.00
_cell.angle_gamma   90.00
#
_symmetry.space_group_name_H-M   'P 1'
#
loop_
_entity.id
_entity.type
_entity.pdbx_description
1 polymer ?
#
loop_
_entity_poly.entity_id
_entity_poly.type
_entity_poly.pdbx_seq_one_letter_code
_entity_poly.pdbx_strand_id
1 'polypeptide(L)'
;MTTVTNRAEDILYLMKNNEALRVAYVDEAPRGRDDMEYYSVLVKYDQQLKKEVEIYRVKLPGPLKLGEGKPENQNHAFIFTRGDAVQTIDMNQDNYFEEALKMRNLLEEYKHYYGIRKPTILGVREHIFTASVSSLAWFMSAQETSFVTLGQRVLADPLKVRMHYGHPDVFDRFWFLTRGGISKASRVINISEDIFAGFNCTLRGGNVTHHEYIQVGKGRDVGLNQVSMFEAKVASGNGEQVLSRDVYRLGHRLDFFRTL
;
A
#
# COMPACT_ATOMS: atom_id res chain seq x y z
N MET A 1 31.25 2.73 -6.65
CA MET A 1 31.03 1.26 -6.67
C MET A 1 30.87 0.64 -5.28
N THR A 2 30.73 1.43 -4.21
CA THR A 2 30.68 0.95 -2.80
C THR A 2 29.29 1.00 -2.14
N THR A 3 28.28 1.58 -2.78
CA THR A 3 26.94 1.77 -2.19
C THR A 3 26.01 0.56 -2.33
N VAL A 4 26.25 -0.32 -3.31
CA VAL A 4 25.42 -1.50 -3.55
C VAL A 4 25.78 -2.65 -2.59
N THR A 5 27.07 -2.80 -2.26
CA THR A 5 27.56 -3.83 -1.32
C THR A 5 27.04 -3.60 0.10
N ASN A 6 27.04 -2.35 0.58
CA ASN A 6 26.56 -2.04 1.93
C ASN A 6 25.07 -2.36 2.12
N ARG A 7 24.22 -2.09 1.11
CA ARG A 7 22.77 -2.37 1.22
C ARG A 7 22.48 -3.86 1.31
N ALA A 8 23.17 -4.68 0.54
CA ALA A 8 23.01 -6.13 0.60
C ALA A 8 23.45 -6.69 1.97
N GLU A 9 24.55 -6.16 2.51
CA GLU A 9 25.02 -6.49 3.86
C GLU A 9 24.01 -6.08 4.95
N ASP A 10 23.41 -4.89 4.84
CA ASP A 10 22.38 -4.41 5.76
C ASP A 10 21.12 -5.28 5.70
N ILE A 11 20.65 -5.64 4.50
CA ILE A 11 19.50 -6.53 4.32
C ILE A 11 19.80 -7.91 4.92
N LEU A 12 20.99 -8.47 4.65
CA LEU A 12 21.42 -9.73 5.22
C LEU A 12 21.51 -9.67 6.75
N TYR A 13 22.01 -8.56 7.31
CA TYR A 13 22.03 -8.32 8.74
C TYR A 13 20.61 -8.30 9.32
N LEU A 14 19.66 -7.63 8.67
CA LEU A 14 18.26 -7.63 9.11
C LEU A 14 17.65 -9.03 9.06
N MET A 15 17.87 -9.81 8.01
CA MET A 15 17.37 -11.18 7.91
C MET A 15 18.00 -12.11 8.96
N LYS A 16 19.27 -11.89 9.32
CA LYS A 16 19.96 -12.63 10.38
C LYS A 16 19.36 -12.37 11.77
N ASN A 17 18.97 -11.13 12.04
CA ASN A 17 18.47 -10.74 13.37
C ASN A 17 16.95 -10.88 13.50
N ASN A 18 16.22 -11.05 12.40
CA ASN A 18 14.76 -11.16 12.39
C ASN A 18 14.33 -12.44 11.66
N GLU A 19 14.11 -13.53 12.42
CA GLU A 19 13.81 -14.86 11.86
C GLU A 19 12.56 -14.89 10.97
N ALA A 20 11.56 -14.06 11.27
CA ALA A 20 10.33 -13.95 10.47
C ALA A 20 10.50 -13.12 9.19
N LEU A 21 11.58 -12.33 9.07
CA LEU A 21 11.79 -11.44 7.93
C LEU A 21 12.10 -12.25 6.67
N ARG A 22 11.41 -11.89 5.59
CA ARG A 22 11.61 -12.42 4.24
C ARG A 22 11.79 -11.24 3.30
N VAL A 23 12.60 -11.42 2.28
CA VAL A 23 12.85 -10.39 1.28
C VAL A 23 12.40 -10.92 -0.07
N ALA A 24 11.54 -10.14 -0.73
CA ALA A 24 11.15 -10.38 -2.11
C ALA A 24 11.89 -9.39 -3.01
N TYR A 25 12.46 -9.86 -4.12
CA TYR A 25 13.08 -9.02 -5.12
C TYR A 25 12.84 -9.57 -6.52
N VAL A 26 13.18 -8.78 -7.55
CA VAL A 26 13.17 -9.22 -8.94
C VAL A 26 14.58 -9.54 -9.39
N ASP A 27 14.75 -10.75 -9.90
CA ASP A 27 15.98 -11.22 -10.53
C ASP A 27 15.85 -11.17 -12.06
N GLU A 28 16.91 -10.73 -12.72
CA GLU A 28 17.00 -10.61 -14.18
C GLU A 28 18.10 -11.55 -14.68
N ALA A 29 17.70 -12.59 -15.40
CA ALA A 29 18.61 -13.62 -15.90
C ALA A 29 18.69 -13.57 -17.44
N PRO A 30 19.89 -13.52 -18.04
CA PRO A 30 20.05 -13.53 -19.48
C PRO A 30 19.62 -14.86 -20.09
N ARG A 31 18.81 -14.80 -21.15
CA ARG A 31 18.43 -15.93 -21.99
C ARG A 31 19.00 -15.73 -23.40
N GLY A 32 20.27 -16.08 -23.57
CA GLY A 32 20.97 -15.89 -24.85
C GLY A 32 21.53 -14.47 -25.01
N ARG A 33 21.58 -13.95 -26.25
CA ARG A 33 22.27 -12.68 -26.55
C ARG A 33 21.46 -11.43 -26.22
N ASP A 34 20.14 -11.43 -26.47
CA ASP A 34 19.30 -10.22 -26.38
C ASP A 34 18.02 -10.39 -25.54
N ASP A 35 17.68 -11.60 -25.08
CA ASP A 35 16.49 -11.82 -24.26
C ASP A 35 16.83 -11.87 -22.76
N MET A 36 16.00 -11.23 -21.94
CA MET A 36 16.06 -11.31 -20.47
C MET A 36 14.84 -12.04 -19.93
N GLU A 37 15.06 -12.93 -18.96
CA GLU A 37 14.02 -13.54 -18.17
C GLU A 37 13.95 -12.87 -16.80
N TYR A 38 12.72 -12.61 -16.36
CA TYR A 38 12.45 -11.94 -15.10
C TYR A 38 11.86 -12.93 -14.11
N TYR A 39 12.29 -12.88 -12.86
CA TYR A 39 11.83 -13.78 -11.81
C TYR A 39 11.47 -12.98 -10.56
N SER A 40 10.33 -13.28 -9.94
CA SER A 40 10.04 -12.87 -8.57
C SER A 40 10.64 -13.91 -7.63
N VAL A 41 11.54 -13.49 -6.75
CA VAL A 41 12.30 -14.38 -5.86
C VAL A 41 12.00 -14.01 -4.42
N LEU A 42 11.74 -15.02 -3.58
CA LEU A 42 11.59 -14.86 -2.13
C LEU A 42 12.76 -15.54 -1.43
N VAL A 43 13.49 -14.80 -0.59
CA VAL A 43 14.63 -15.30 0.17
C VAL A 43 14.42 -15.17 1.68
N LYS A 44 15.18 -15.96 2.43
CA LYS A 44 15.35 -15.83 3.88
C LYS A 44 16.78 -16.13 4.28
N TYR A 45 17.14 -15.73 5.49
CA TYR A 45 18.32 -16.28 6.15
C TYR A 45 17.96 -17.57 6.89
N ASP A 46 18.69 -18.64 6.61
CA ASP A 46 18.58 -19.90 7.34
C ASP A 46 19.60 -19.94 8.48
N GLN A 47 19.11 -19.95 9.73
CA GLN A 47 19.96 -19.90 10.92
C GLN A 47 20.79 -21.18 11.13
N GLN A 48 20.29 -22.33 10.65
CA GLN A 48 20.98 -23.60 10.79
C GLN A 48 22.10 -23.72 9.76
N LEU A 49 21.80 -23.38 8.50
CA LEU A 49 22.77 -23.40 7.40
C LEU A 49 23.69 -22.18 7.40
N LYS A 50 23.40 -21.16 8.22
CA LYS A 50 24.11 -19.88 8.33
C LYS A 50 24.31 -19.19 6.98
N LYS A 51 23.29 -19.23 6.12
CA LYS A 51 23.33 -18.64 4.78
C LYS A 51 21.96 -18.17 4.33
N GLU A 52 21.96 -17.28 3.35
CA GLU A 52 20.76 -16.94 2.60
C GLU A 52 20.31 -18.14 1.76
N VAL A 53 19.00 -18.37 1.72
CA VAL A 53 18.37 -19.42 0.92
C VAL A 53 17.18 -18.87 0.16
N GLU A 54 17.09 -19.23 -1.11
CA GLU A 54 15.90 -19.02 -1.92
C GLU A 54 14.79 -19.98 -1.48
N ILE A 55 13.61 -19.43 -1.20
CA ILE A 55 12.41 -20.20 -0.86
C ILE A 55 11.60 -20.49 -2.12
N TYR A 56 11.37 -19.44 -2.91
CA TYR A 56 10.57 -19.52 -4.13
C TYR A 56 11.21 -18.70 -5.23
N ARG A 57 11.07 -19.20 -6.46
CA ARG A 57 11.45 -18.52 -7.69
C ARG A 57 10.31 -18.68 -8.69
N VAL A 58 9.67 -17.57 -9.06
CA VAL A 58 8.51 -17.57 -9.95
C VAL A 58 8.84 -16.74 -11.18
N LYS A 59 8.78 -17.37 -12.37
CA LYS A 59 9.00 -16.67 -13.63
C LYS A 59 7.88 -15.66 -13.88
N LEU A 60 8.28 -14.41 -14.15
CA LEU A 60 7.38 -13.32 -14.50
C LEU A 60 7.09 -13.31 -16.02
N PRO A 61 5.92 -12.79 -16.43
CA PRO A 61 5.53 -12.77 -17.84
C PRO A 61 6.31 -11.75 -18.69
N GLY A 62 7.12 -10.89 -18.06
CA GLY A 62 7.88 -9.84 -18.73
C GLY A 62 8.58 -8.92 -17.73
N PRO A 63 9.12 -7.78 -18.19
CA PRO A 63 9.81 -6.82 -17.34
C PRO A 63 8.88 -6.26 -16.26
N LEU A 64 9.33 -6.22 -15.02
CA LEU A 64 8.52 -5.73 -13.91
C LEU A 64 8.44 -4.20 -13.89
N LYS A 65 9.57 -3.50 -14.04
CA LYS A 65 9.65 -2.04 -13.84
C LYS A 65 8.97 -1.27 -14.97
N LEU A 66 7.69 -0.95 -14.79
CA LEU A 66 6.92 -0.19 -15.77
C LEU A 66 7.00 1.31 -15.49
N GLY A 67 6.79 1.75 -14.26
CA GLY A 67 6.87 3.15 -13.84
C GLY A 67 7.56 3.36 -12.49
N GLU A 68 6.81 3.91 -11.53
CA GLU A 68 7.30 4.42 -10.23
C GLU A 68 7.99 3.37 -9.34
N GLY A 69 7.69 2.09 -9.54
CA GLY A 69 8.35 0.97 -8.85
C GLY A 69 7.62 0.50 -7.59
N LYS A 70 6.93 1.38 -6.84
CA LYS A 70 6.14 0.97 -5.67
C LYS A 70 5.02 -0.02 -6.01
N PRO A 71 4.14 0.23 -7.00
CA PRO A 71 3.07 -0.71 -7.31
C PRO A 71 3.58 -2.03 -7.88
N GLU A 72 4.65 -1.96 -8.68
CA GLU A 72 5.38 -3.12 -9.16
C GLU A 72 5.87 -3.98 -7.99
N ASN A 73 6.60 -3.37 -7.04
CA ASN A 73 7.17 -3.99 -5.85
C ASN A 73 6.11 -4.70 -5.01
N GLN A 74 5.00 -4.01 -4.71
CA GLN A 74 3.89 -4.59 -3.97
C GLN A 74 3.29 -5.79 -4.70
N ASN A 75 3.00 -5.67 -6.00
CA ASN A 75 2.29 -6.70 -6.74
C ASN A 75 3.11 -7.97 -7.00
N HIS A 76 4.42 -7.86 -7.31
CA HIS A 76 5.24 -9.06 -7.50
C HIS A 76 5.51 -9.80 -6.19
N ALA A 77 5.56 -9.07 -5.07
CA ALA A 77 5.76 -9.65 -3.74
C ALA A 77 4.46 -10.24 -3.18
N PHE A 78 3.29 -9.75 -3.63
CA PHE A 78 1.99 -10.13 -3.09
C PHE A 78 1.71 -11.64 -3.13
N ILE A 79 2.22 -12.35 -4.15
CA ILE A 79 2.07 -13.80 -4.30
C ILE A 79 2.75 -14.61 -3.17
N PHE A 80 3.73 -14.02 -2.49
CA PHE A 80 4.47 -14.65 -1.40
C PHE A 80 3.83 -14.46 -0.03
N THR A 81 2.86 -13.55 0.08
CA THR A 81 2.16 -13.29 1.33
C THR A 81 1.34 -14.50 1.80
N ARG A 82 1.02 -14.54 3.10
CA ARG A 82 0.32 -15.64 3.79
C ARG A 82 -0.74 -15.07 4.73
N GLY A 83 -1.68 -15.91 5.17
CA GLY A 83 -2.80 -15.52 6.03
C GLY A 83 -4.04 -15.06 5.23
N ASP A 84 -5.05 -14.55 5.91
CA ASP A 84 -6.32 -14.13 5.28
C ASP A 84 -6.32 -12.65 4.89
N ALA A 85 -5.49 -11.85 5.57
CA ALA A 85 -5.37 -10.43 5.38
C ALA A 85 -3.92 -10.04 5.04
N VAL A 86 -3.76 -8.95 4.30
CA VAL A 86 -2.45 -8.32 4.04
C VAL A 86 -2.50 -6.85 4.46
N GLN A 87 -1.42 -6.39 5.08
CA GLN A 87 -1.18 -4.96 5.30
C GLN A 87 0.17 -4.64 4.68
N THR A 88 0.22 -3.57 3.91
CA THR A 88 1.48 -3.00 3.46
C THR A 88 1.84 -1.81 4.34
N ILE A 89 3.14 -1.64 4.60
CA ILE A 89 3.66 -0.64 5.53
C ILE A 89 4.76 0.11 4.80
N ASP A 90 4.66 1.44 4.77
CA ASP A 90 5.70 2.29 4.22
C ASP A 90 6.91 2.38 5.16
N MET A 91 8.08 2.66 4.59
CA MET A 91 9.33 2.82 5.34
C MET A 91 9.29 3.94 6.39
N ASN A 92 8.41 4.93 6.22
CA ASN A 92 8.22 6.04 7.17
C ASN A 92 7.01 5.84 8.09
N GLN A 93 6.44 4.64 8.14
CA GLN A 93 5.39 4.30 9.10
C GLN A 93 5.99 3.67 10.35
N ASP A 94 5.40 4.02 11.48
CA ASP A 94 5.70 3.46 12.79
C ASP A 94 4.40 2.94 13.41
N ASN A 95 4.48 1.91 14.24
CA ASN A 95 3.33 1.39 14.94
C ASN A 95 3.63 1.29 16.43
N TYR A 96 2.85 2.00 17.23
CA TYR A 96 2.96 1.91 18.68
C TYR A 96 2.57 0.50 19.13
N PHE A 97 3.26 -0.03 20.14
CA PHE A 97 3.04 -1.39 20.60
C PHE A 97 1.59 -1.64 21.02
N GLU A 98 0.98 -0.67 21.72
CA GLU A 98 -0.42 -0.71 22.14
C GLU A 98 -1.41 -0.70 20.97
N GLU A 99 -1.07 -0.06 19.84
CA GLU A 99 -1.89 -0.06 18.63
C GLU A 99 -1.79 -1.41 17.90
N ALA A 100 -0.60 -2.01 17.86
CA ALA A 100 -0.39 -3.34 17.29
C ALA A 100 -1.22 -4.41 18.00
N LEU A 101 -1.43 -4.32 19.32
CA LEU A 101 -2.27 -5.24 20.08
C LEU A 101 -3.76 -5.21 19.65
N LYS A 102 -4.22 -4.09 19.06
CA LYS A 102 -5.59 -3.92 18.57
C LYS A 102 -5.80 -4.55 17.18
N MET A 103 -4.74 -4.97 16.48
CA MET A 103 -4.84 -5.56 15.15
C MET A 103 -5.78 -6.77 15.12
N ARG A 104 -5.78 -7.60 16.18
CA ARG A 104 -6.73 -8.72 16.30
C ARG A 104 -8.20 -8.26 16.25
N ASN A 105 -8.52 -7.14 16.89
CA ASN A 105 -9.87 -6.58 16.90
C ASN A 105 -10.21 -6.03 15.51
N LEU A 106 -9.25 -5.37 14.85
CA LEU A 106 -9.40 -4.92 13.46
C LEU A 106 -9.67 -6.10 12.52
N LEU A 107 -8.95 -7.20 12.61
CA LEU A 107 -9.18 -8.36 11.74
C LEU A 107 -10.56 -9.01 11.93
N GLU A 108 -11.17 -8.91 13.11
CA GLU A 108 -12.55 -9.38 13.34
C GLU A 108 -13.59 -8.55 12.57
N GLU A 109 -13.25 -7.35 12.10
CA GLU A 109 -14.15 -6.51 11.31
C GLU A 109 -14.50 -7.15 9.95
N TYR A 110 -13.64 -8.01 9.40
CA TYR A 110 -13.96 -8.82 8.22
C TYR A 110 -15.17 -9.74 8.40
N LYS A 111 -15.54 -10.06 9.64
CA LYS A 111 -16.70 -10.93 9.93
C LYS A 111 -18.00 -10.15 10.06
N HIS A 112 -17.94 -8.83 10.25
CA HIS A 112 -19.09 -7.96 10.50
C HIS A 112 -19.65 -7.35 9.21
N TYR A 113 -20.97 -7.15 9.18
CA TYR A 113 -21.64 -6.47 8.07
C TYR A 113 -21.65 -4.96 8.32
N TYR A 114 -21.13 -4.21 7.34
CA TYR A 114 -21.14 -2.75 7.32
C TYR A 114 -22.13 -2.27 6.26
N GLY A 115 -23.42 -2.33 6.61
CA GLY A 115 -24.53 -2.25 5.66
C GLY A 115 -24.83 -3.63 5.09
N ILE A 116 -24.90 -3.75 3.76
CA ILE A 116 -25.27 -5.02 3.09
C ILE A 116 -24.09 -5.98 2.84
N ARG A 117 -22.85 -5.56 3.10
CA ARG A 117 -21.63 -6.34 2.79
C ARG A 117 -20.61 -6.30 3.91
N LYS A 118 -19.86 -7.39 4.03
CA LYS A 118 -18.62 -7.45 4.82
C LYS A 118 -17.52 -6.64 4.13
N PRO A 119 -16.55 -6.08 4.87
CA PRO A 119 -15.48 -5.30 4.28
C PRO A 119 -14.52 -6.17 3.48
N THR A 120 -13.89 -5.56 2.49
CA THR A 120 -12.78 -6.14 1.72
C THR A 120 -11.51 -5.32 1.91
N ILE A 121 -11.64 -4.07 2.36
CA ILE A 121 -10.56 -3.22 2.83
C ILE A 121 -11.00 -2.61 4.17
N LEU A 122 -10.16 -2.76 5.20
CA LEU A 122 -10.32 -2.12 6.50
C LEU A 122 -9.44 -0.88 6.54
N GLY A 123 -10.09 0.28 6.55
CA GLY A 123 -9.42 1.57 6.66
C GLY A 123 -8.97 1.88 8.06
N VAL A 124 -7.76 2.39 8.22
CA VAL A 124 -7.20 2.81 9.51
C VAL A 124 -6.65 4.22 9.39
N ARG A 125 -6.76 5.02 10.45
CA ARG A 125 -6.27 6.40 10.46
C ARG A 125 -4.77 6.48 10.74
N GLU A 126 -4.13 7.48 10.16
CA GLU A 126 -2.73 7.83 10.44
C GLU A 126 -2.65 8.96 11.48
N HIS A 127 -1.52 9.02 12.19
CA HIS A 127 -1.14 10.09 13.09
C HIS A 127 0.26 10.59 12.72
N ILE A 128 0.37 11.89 12.43
CA ILE A 128 1.62 12.50 11.98
C ILE A 128 2.48 12.89 13.19
N PHE A 129 3.49 12.08 13.51
CA PHE A 129 4.34 12.31 14.69
C PHE A 129 5.38 13.43 14.49
N THR A 130 5.57 13.91 13.27
CA THR A 130 6.45 15.07 12.98
C THR A 130 5.74 16.42 13.11
N ALA A 131 4.48 16.45 13.58
CA ALA A 131 3.67 17.66 13.66
C ALA A 131 4.26 18.78 14.53
N SER A 132 5.03 18.43 15.57
CA SER A 132 5.60 19.40 16.52
C SER A 132 6.90 20.06 16.04
N VAL A 133 7.43 19.69 14.87
CA VAL A 133 8.74 20.14 14.41
C VAL A 133 8.73 21.60 13.95
N SER A 134 7.64 22.07 13.36
CA SER A 134 7.50 23.45 12.89
C SER A 134 6.03 23.85 12.76
N SER A 135 5.75 25.15 12.62
CA SER A 135 4.40 25.63 12.34
C SER A 135 3.85 25.09 11.01
N LEU A 136 4.71 24.96 9.99
CA LEU A 136 4.34 24.36 8.71
C LEU A 136 3.97 22.87 8.88
N ALA A 137 4.76 22.10 9.62
CA ALA A 137 4.47 20.71 9.93
C ALA A 137 3.17 20.55 10.71
N TRP A 138 2.89 21.48 11.62
CA TRP A 138 1.63 21.52 12.36
C TRP A 138 0.42 21.76 11.46
N PHE A 139 0.48 22.72 10.53
CA PHE A 139 -0.61 22.96 9.56
C PHE A 139 -0.84 21.76 8.65
N MET A 140 0.24 21.15 8.14
CA MET A 140 0.17 19.93 7.32
C MET A 140 -0.47 18.78 8.10
N SER A 141 -0.04 18.56 9.34
CA SER A 141 -0.62 17.54 10.21
C SER A 141 -2.10 17.79 10.48
N ALA A 142 -2.51 19.05 10.69
CA ALA A 142 -3.92 19.40 10.89
C ALA A 142 -4.77 19.11 9.63
N GLN A 143 -4.26 19.44 8.43
CA GLN A 143 -4.90 19.09 7.16
C GLN A 143 -5.06 17.57 7.02
N GLU A 144 -3.98 16.80 7.23
CA GLU A 144 -4.02 15.35 7.15
C GLU A 144 -4.97 14.75 8.19
N THR A 145 -4.94 15.24 9.44
CA THR A 145 -5.83 14.80 10.52
C THR A 145 -7.29 14.98 10.14
N SER A 146 -7.66 16.12 9.53
CA SER A 146 -9.02 16.36 9.04
C SER A 146 -9.43 15.33 7.98
N PHE A 147 -8.54 15.04 7.04
CA PHE A 147 -8.80 14.05 5.99
C PHE A 147 -8.93 12.63 6.55
N VAL A 148 -7.95 12.16 7.33
CA VAL A 148 -7.88 10.77 7.84
C VAL A 148 -8.88 10.45 8.95
N THR A 149 -9.63 11.44 9.43
CA THR A 149 -10.71 11.26 10.42
C THR A 149 -12.07 11.65 9.82
N LEU A 150 -12.46 12.93 9.90
CA LEU A 150 -13.75 13.44 9.45
C LEU A 150 -14.01 13.11 7.97
N GLY A 151 -13.03 13.35 7.11
CA GLY A 151 -13.14 13.05 5.68
C GLY A 151 -13.38 11.57 5.43
N GLN A 152 -12.48 10.71 5.92
CA GLN A 152 -12.60 9.25 5.77
C GLN A 152 -13.89 8.69 6.37
N ARG A 153 -14.36 9.23 7.51
CA ARG A 153 -15.62 8.84 8.14
C ARG A 153 -16.78 9.05 7.18
N VAL A 154 -16.94 10.27 6.66
CA VAL A 154 -18.06 10.61 5.74
C VAL A 154 -17.96 9.82 4.43
N LEU A 155 -16.74 9.66 3.89
CA LEU A 155 -16.51 8.86 2.69
C LEU A 155 -16.87 7.38 2.90
N ALA A 156 -16.58 6.81 4.08
CA ALA A 156 -16.90 5.41 4.40
C ALA A 156 -18.39 5.23 4.74
N ASP A 157 -18.97 6.15 5.49
CA ASP A 157 -20.35 6.12 5.94
C ASP A 157 -20.86 7.55 6.22
N PRO A 158 -21.93 8.02 5.56
CA PRO A 158 -22.89 7.24 4.76
C PRO A 158 -22.54 7.10 3.27
N LEU A 159 -21.53 7.80 2.75
CA LEU A 159 -21.37 7.93 1.29
C LEU A 159 -20.92 6.64 0.60
N LYS A 160 -20.22 5.73 1.28
CA LYS A 160 -19.69 4.48 0.67
C LYS A 160 -18.85 4.73 -0.59
N VAL A 161 -18.07 5.82 -0.58
CA VAL A 161 -17.12 6.20 -1.64
C VAL A 161 -15.68 6.32 -1.11
N ARG A 162 -15.41 5.86 0.11
CA ARG A 162 -14.05 5.68 0.60
C ARG A 162 -13.29 4.72 -0.31
N MET A 163 -12.09 5.13 -0.68
CA MET A 163 -11.15 4.31 -1.44
C MET A 163 -9.91 3.99 -0.59
N HIS A 164 -8.95 3.28 -1.17
CA HIS A 164 -7.65 3.05 -0.55
C HIS A 164 -6.75 4.26 -0.81
N TYR A 165 -6.42 5.04 0.21
CA TYR A 165 -5.58 6.25 0.04
C TYR A 165 -4.11 6.00 0.37
N GLY A 166 -3.66 4.77 0.15
CA GLY A 166 -2.39 4.27 0.61
C GLY A 166 -2.49 3.65 2.00
N HIS A 167 -1.33 3.30 2.55
CA HIS A 167 -1.20 2.70 3.86
C HIS A 167 -1.87 3.57 4.94
N PRO A 168 -2.33 2.99 6.06
CA PRO A 168 -2.11 1.63 6.57
C PRO A 168 -3.27 0.66 6.40
N ASP A 169 -4.12 0.82 5.38
CA ASP A 169 -5.26 -0.07 5.20
C ASP A 169 -4.86 -1.55 5.16
N VAL A 170 -5.75 -2.40 5.69
CA VAL A 170 -5.62 -3.85 5.65
C VAL A 170 -6.57 -4.38 4.58
N PHE A 171 -6.12 -5.33 3.76
CA PHE A 171 -6.88 -5.92 2.66
C PHE A 171 -7.26 -7.37 2.93
N ASP A 172 -8.43 -7.79 2.45
CA ASP A 172 -8.78 -9.21 2.28
C ASP A 172 -7.88 -9.79 1.19
N ARG A 173 -6.88 -10.58 1.59
CA ARG A 173 -5.85 -11.08 0.67
C ARG A 173 -6.47 -11.93 -0.42
N PHE A 174 -7.42 -12.80 -0.10
CA PHE A 174 -8.03 -13.70 -1.08
C PHE A 174 -8.83 -12.94 -2.13
N TRP A 175 -9.51 -11.87 -1.70
CA TRP A 175 -10.24 -11.03 -2.63
C TRP A 175 -9.30 -10.34 -3.63
N PHE A 176 -8.20 -9.75 -3.17
CA PHE A 176 -7.30 -8.98 -4.03
C PHE A 176 -6.33 -9.84 -4.86
N LEU A 177 -5.95 -11.04 -4.38
CA LEU A 177 -4.96 -11.92 -5.04
C LEU A 177 -5.33 -12.24 -6.50
N THR A 178 -6.62 -12.45 -6.79
CA THR A 178 -7.09 -12.80 -8.13
C THR A 178 -7.66 -11.60 -8.90
N ARG A 179 -7.49 -10.36 -8.41
CA ARG A 179 -8.19 -9.16 -8.92
C ARG A 179 -7.26 -8.03 -9.33
N GLY A 180 -5.99 -8.31 -9.60
CA GLY A 180 -5.03 -7.31 -10.07
C GLY A 180 -4.19 -6.68 -8.97
N GLY A 181 -4.17 -7.27 -7.77
CA GLY A 181 -3.31 -6.84 -6.68
C GLY A 181 -3.83 -5.61 -5.94
N ILE A 182 -2.95 -4.99 -5.17
CA ILE A 182 -3.28 -3.96 -4.17
C ILE A 182 -2.86 -2.55 -4.60
N SER A 183 -2.36 -2.39 -5.82
CA SER A 183 -1.99 -1.11 -6.42
C SER A 183 -1.87 -1.25 -7.94
N LYS A 184 -1.93 -0.14 -8.67
CA LYS A 184 -1.90 -0.15 -10.15
C LYS A 184 -0.58 0.35 -10.71
N ALA A 185 0.20 -0.57 -11.27
CA ALA A 185 1.43 -0.24 -12.00
C ALA A 185 1.11 0.41 -13.36
N SER A 186 1.88 1.42 -13.74
CA SER A 186 1.73 2.16 -14.99
C SER A 186 2.98 2.96 -15.28
N ARG A 187 3.33 3.15 -16.56
CA ARG A 187 4.61 3.76 -16.96
C ARG A 187 4.69 5.27 -16.73
N VAL A 188 3.58 5.98 -16.92
CA VAL A 188 3.55 7.45 -16.98
C VAL A 188 2.33 8.03 -16.27
N ILE A 189 1.16 7.40 -16.45
CA ILE A 189 -0.11 7.84 -15.85
C ILE A 189 -0.40 7.08 -14.55
N ASN A 190 -1.29 7.56 -13.71
CA ASN A 190 -1.72 6.95 -12.44
C ASN A 190 -0.66 7.07 -11.33
N ILE A 191 -0.12 8.27 -11.12
CA ILE A 191 0.85 8.58 -10.07
C ILE A 191 0.31 8.28 -8.65
N SER A 192 -1.02 8.32 -8.47
CA SER A 192 -1.69 7.83 -7.26
C SER A 192 -2.08 6.36 -7.43
N GLU A 193 -1.10 5.45 -7.38
CA GLU A 193 -1.27 4.03 -7.70
C GLU A 193 -2.20 3.27 -6.74
N ASP A 194 -2.20 3.67 -5.47
CA ASP A 194 -2.91 2.99 -4.38
C ASP A 194 -4.43 3.10 -4.55
N ILE A 195 -4.93 4.26 -4.97
CA ILE A 195 -6.39 4.53 -5.07
C ILE A 195 -7.10 3.63 -6.07
N PHE A 196 -6.38 3.13 -7.07
CA PHE A 196 -6.92 2.19 -8.05
C PHE A 196 -7.30 0.84 -7.44
N ALA A 197 -6.66 0.43 -6.34
CA ALA A 197 -7.10 -0.73 -5.58
C ALA A 197 -8.48 -0.48 -4.94
N GLY A 198 -8.70 0.73 -4.43
CA GLY A 198 -10.02 1.19 -3.96
C GLY A 198 -11.06 1.24 -5.07
N PHE A 199 -10.73 1.79 -6.24
CA PHE A 199 -11.65 1.81 -7.38
C PHE A 199 -12.03 0.40 -7.84
N ASN A 200 -11.04 -0.50 -7.99
CA ASN A 200 -11.27 -1.89 -8.37
C ASN A 200 -12.11 -2.64 -7.33
N CYS A 201 -11.85 -2.39 -6.04
CA CYS A 201 -12.65 -2.86 -4.91
C CYS A 201 -14.13 -2.48 -5.09
N THR A 202 -14.41 -1.17 -5.14
CA THR A 202 -15.76 -0.64 -5.25
C THR A 202 -16.47 -1.08 -6.53
N LEU A 203 -15.80 -1.05 -7.68
CA LEU A 203 -16.36 -1.46 -8.98
C LEU A 203 -16.76 -2.94 -9.04
N ARG A 204 -16.14 -3.79 -8.23
CA ARG A 204 -16.46 -5.22 -8.14
C ARG A 204 -17.34 -5.55 -6.94
N GLY A 205 -17.90 -4.53 -6.30
CA GLY A 205 -18.82 -4.67 -5.19
C GLY A 205 -18.15 -5.02 -3.86
N GLY A 206 -16.85 -4.76 -3.71
CA GLY A 206 -16.22 -4.73 -2.39
C GLY A 206 -16.78 -3.62 -1.49
N ASN A 207 -16.39 -3.62 -0.24
CA ASN A 207 -16.78 -2.61 0.75
C ASN A 207 -15.53 -2.12 1.48
N VAL A 208 -15.38 -0.81 1.56
CA VAL A 208 -14.21 -0.15 2.13
C VAL A 208 -14.66 0.58 3.39
N THR A 209 -14.27 0.08 4.56
CA THR A 209 -14.67 0.61 5.87
C THR A 209 -13.58 1.50 6.45
N HIS A 210 -13.87 2.18 7.58
CA HIS A 210 -12.92 3.04 8.28
C HIS A 210 -13.07 2.86 9.80
N HIS A 211 -11.96 2.63 10.50
CA HIS A 211 -11.91 2.30 11.92
C HIS A 211 -10.90 3.22 12.64
N GLU A 212 -11.37 4.01 13.59
CA GLU A 212 -10.58 5.07 14.24
C GLU A 212 -10.05 4.69 15.64
N TYR A 213 -10.48 3.54 16.18
CA TYR A 213 -10.03 3.04 17.49
C TYR A 213 -8.58 2.51 17.46
N ILE A 214 -8.04 2.28 16.27
CA ILE A 214 -6.66 1.94 15.97
C ILE A 214 -6.05 3.02 15.09
N GLN A 215 -4.76 3.30 15.26
CA GLN A 215 -4.01 4.26 14.43
C GLN A 215 -2.58 3.80 14.20
N VAL A 216 -1.92 4.33 13.17
CA VAL A 216 -0.47 4.16 12.97
C VAL A 216 0.23 5.51 12.95
N GLY A 217 1.49 5.53 13.35
CA GLY A 217 2.37 6.69 13.18
C GLY A 217 2.85 6.82 11.74
N LYS A 218 2.92 8.06 11.24
CA LYS A 218 3.49 8.39 9.93
C LYS A 218 4.44 9.57 10.05
N GLY A 219 5.66 9.39 9.57
CA GLY A 219 6.64 10.46 9.44
C GLY A 219 6.40 11.26 8.17
N ARG A 220 6.23 12.58 8.29
CA ARG A 220 6.09 13.49 7.15
C ARG A 220 7.26 14.46 7.07
N ASP A 221 7.61 14.81 5.83
CA ASP A 221 8.56 15.88 5.55
C ASP A 221 8.05 17.22 6.10
N VAL A 222 8.98 18.02 6.62
CA VAL A 222 8.67 19.26 7.33
C VAL A 222 9.13 20.52 6.58
N GLY A 223 9.84 20.34 5.45
CA GLY A 223 10.33 21.43 4.61
C GLY A 223 9.31 21.86 3.56
N LEU A 224 9.17 23.18 3.34
CA LEU A 224 8.21 23.74 2.39
C LEU A 224 8.33 23.18 0.98
N ASN A 225 9.54 23.02 0.46
CA ASN A 225 9.76 22.46 -0.87
C ASN A 225 9.28 21.00 -0.97
N GLN A 226 9.54 20.19 0.07
CA GLN A 226 9.12 18.79 0.10
C GLN A 226 7.60 18.67 0.21
N VAL A 227 7.00 19.47 1.09
CA VAL A 227 5.54 19.58 1.24
C VAL A 227 4.88 20.00 -0.07
N SER A 228 5.42 21.02 -0.74
CA SER A 228 4.90 21.49 -2.03
C SER A 228 4.97 20.42 -3.11
N MET A 229 6.08 19.66 -3.19
CA MET A 229 6.20 18.53 -4.12
C MET A 229 5.21 17.41 -3.80
N PHE A 230 4.96 17.14 -2.52
CA PHE A 230 3.96 16.16 -2.10
C PHE A 230 2.55 16.57 -2.53
N GLU A 231 2.13 17.80 -2.24
CA GLU A 231 0.82 18.32 -2.65
C GLU A 231 0.68 18.38 -4.17
N ALA A 232 1.74 18.75 -4.90
CA ALA A 232 1.76 18.71 -6.36
C ALA A 232 1.57 17.28 -6.90
N LYS A 233 2.17 16.27 -6.24
CA LYS A 233 1.99 14.85 -6.58
C LYS A 233 0.53 14.43 -6.38
N VAL A 234 -0.08 14.79 -5.25
CA VAL A 234 -1.49 14.48 -4.94
C VAL A 234 -2.42 15.16 -5.95
N ALA A 235 -2.22 16.44 -6.22
CA ALA A 235 -3.03 17.20 -7.17
C ALA A 235 -2.93 16.63 -8.60
N SER A 236 -1.70 16.33 -9.06
CA SER A 236 -1.47 15.73 -10.39
C SER A 236 -2.13 14.36 -10.50
N GLY A 237 -1.95 13.51 -9.48
CA GLY A 237 -2.57 12.20 -9.41
C GLY A 237 -4.10 12.26 -9.45
N ASN A 238 -4.72 13.22 -8.76
CA ASN A 238 -6.17 13.44 -8.83
C ASN A 238 -6.62 13.88 -10.23
N GLY A 239 -5.86 14.75 -10.91
CA GLY A 239 -6.13 15.13 -12.30
C GLY A 239 -6.08 13.94 -13.26
N GLU A 240 -5.11 13.05 -13.10
CA GLU A 240 -4.99 11.83 -13.90
C GLU A 240 -6.13 10.83 -13.66
N GLN A 241 -6.58 10.70 -12.41
CA GLN A 241 -7.68 9.80 -12.06
C GLN A 241 -8.97 10.15 -12.79
N VAL A 242 -9.26 11.44 -13.02
CA VAL A 242 -10.46 11.88 -13.76
C VAL A 242 -10.49 11.32 -15.18
N LEU A 243 -9.33 11.13 -15.81
CA LEU A 243 -9.20 10.56 -17.14
C LEU A 243 -9.21 9.02 -17.14
N SER A 244 -9.24 8.40 -15.96
CA SER A 244 -9.18 6.96 -15.85
C SER A 244 -10.51 6.29 -16.20
N ARG A 245 -10.41 5.13 -16.84
CA ARG A 245 -11.57 4.25 -17.07
C ARG A 245 -12.26 3.84 -15.76
N ASP A 246 -11.50 3.78 -14.67
CA ASP A 246 -11.98 3.37 -13.36
C ASP A 246 -12.96 4.43 -12.80
N VAL A 247 -12.59 5.70 -12.83
CA VAL A 247 -13.48 6.82 -12.47
C VAL A 247 -14.67 6.93 -13.41
N TYR A 248 -14.46 6.79 -14.73
CA TYR A 248 -15.57 6.74 -15.70
C TYR A 248 -16.61 5.67 -15.32
N ARG A 249 -16.17 4.45 -14.99
CA ARG A 249 -17.07 3.36 -14.59
C ARG A 249 -17.74 3.60 -13.25
N LEU A 250 -17.05 4.24 -12.30
CA LEU A 250 -17.63 4.61 -11.01
C LEU A 250 -18.74 5.63 -11.20
N GLY A 251 -18.51 6.68 -11.99
CA GLY A 251 -19.51 7.71 -12.28
C GLY A 251 -20.79 7.17 -12.92
N HIS A 252 -20.71 6.05 -13.66
CA HIS A 252 -21.89 5.40 -14.25
C HIS A 252 -22.65 4.47 -13.28
N ARG A 253 -22.08 4.17 -12.11
CA ARG A 253 -22.62 3.17 -11.16
C ARG A 253 -22.98 3.75 -9.79
N LEU A 254 -22.40 4.89 -9.44
CA LEU A 254 -22.75 5.65 -8.25
C LEU A 254 -24.00 6.47 -8.53
N ASP A 255 -24.82 6.68 -7.51
CA ASP A 255 -25.94 7.61 -7.62
C ASP A 255 -25.47 9.06 -7.54
N PHE A 256 -26.39 9.97 -7.87
CA PHE A 256 -26.14 11.41 -7.89
C PHE A 256 -25.41 11.94 -6.65
N PHE A 257 -25.83 11.55 -5.44
CA PHE A 257 -25.25 12.06 -4.19
C PHE A 257 -23.83 11.56 -3.95
N ARG A 258 -23.52 10.35 -4.45
CA ARG A 258 -22.18 9.77 -4.40
C ARG A 258 -21.27 10.24 -5.53
N THR A 259 -21.79 11.03 -6.47
CA THR A 259 -21.04 11.63 -7.58
C THR A 259 -20.86 13.15 -7.46
N LEU A 260 -21.38 13.77 -6.40
CA LEU A 260 -21.19 15.20 -6.10
C LEU A 260 -19.76 15.54 -5.68
#